data_AF-A0A8C9ZF65-F1
#
_entry.id   AF-A0A8C9ZF65-F1
#
_cell.length_a   1.000
_cell.length_b   1.000
_cell.length_c   1.000
_cell.angle_alpha   90.00
_cell.angle_beta   90.00
_cell.angle_gamma   90.00
#
_symmetry.space_group_name_H-M   'P 1'
#
loop_
_entity.id
_entity.type
_entity.pdbx_description
1 polymer ?
#
loop_
_entity_poly.entity_id
_entity_poly.type
_entity_poly.pdbx_seq_one_letter_code
_entity_poly.pdbx_strand_id
1 'polypeptide(L)'
;IFCLSAGGNLASVHSEEEYFFLRDFIRRVSGANRISWIGGFDSVKEGVWMWSDGSIFDYKQWAAGEPNNLGGVEHCLEMNYLGKKQQHIN
;
A
#
# COMPACT_ATOMS: atom_id res chain seq x y z
N ILE A 1 -5.06 -14.35 -0.16
CA ILE A 1 -4.73 -15.77 0.14
C ILE A 1 -3.24 -16.10 -0.05
N PHE A 2 -2.53 -15.52 -1.04
CA PHE A 2 -1.13 -15.84 -1.31
C PHE A 2 -0.18 -15.62 -0.10
N CYS A 3 -0.07 -14.40 0.43
CA CYS A 3 0.81 -14.11 1.59
C CYS A 3 0.44 -14.94 2.82
N LEU A 4 -0.86 -15.08 3.09
CA LEU A 4 -1.38 -15.87 4.23
C LEU A 4 -0.96 -17.34 4.15
N SER A 5 -0.94 -17.92 2.95
CA SER A 5 -0.49 -19.31 2.76
C SER A 5 1.00 -19.51 3.04
N ALA A 6 1.81 -18.44 2.99
CA ALA A 6 3.21 -18.44 3.38
C ALA A 6 3.43 -18.04 4.86
N GLY A 7 2.35 -17.87 5.64
CA GLY A 7 2.42 -17.45 7.04
C GLY A 7 2.68 -15.94 7.24
N GLY A 8 2.45 -15.11 6.21
CA GLY A 8 2.64 -13.66 6.28
C GLY A 8 1.44 -12.86 5.76
N ASN A 9 1.60 -11.54 5.69
CA ASN A 9 0.60 -10.60 5.17
C ASN A 9 1.17 -9.81 3.99
N LEU A 10 0.33 -9.03 3.32
CA LEU A 10 0.85 -7.97 2.43
C LEU A 10 1.61 -6.96 3.30
N ALA A 11 2.67 -6.37 2.73
CA ALA A 11 3.60 -5.53 3.49
C ALA A 11 2.90 -4.32 4.12
N SER A 12 3.15 -4.11 5.40
CA SER A 12 2.95 -2.82 6.09
C SER A 12 4.16 -1.92 5.85
N VAL A 13 3.98 -0.62 6.07
CA VAL A 13 5.05 0.38 6.01
C VAL A 13 4.90 1.27 7.22
N HIS A 14 6.00 1.51 7.92
CA HIS A 14 6.08 2.30 9.16
C HIS A 14 7.15 3.39 9.08
N SER A 15 7.91 3.45 7.99
CA SER A 15 8.99 4.41 7.81
C SER A 15 9.27 4.72 6.34
N GLU A 16 9.95 5.83 6.09
CA GLU A 16 10.41 6.19 4.75
C GLU A 16 11.45 5.18 4.22
N GLU A 17 12.29 4.66 5.11
CA GLU A 17 13.29 3.65 4.82
C GLU A 17 12.65 2.34 4.33
N GLU A 18 11.59 1.87 5.00
CA GLU A 18 10.82 0.69 4.57
C GLU A 18 10.16 0.91 3.21
N TYR A 19 9.58 2.10 2.98
CA TYR A 19 9.01 2.43 1.68
C TYR A 19 10.06 2.33 0.57
N PHE A 20 11.24 2.92 0.80
CA PHE A 20 12.34 2.87 -0.17
C PHE A 20 12.85 1.45 -0.38
N PHE A 21 12.98 0.67 0.69
CA PHE A 21 13.37 -0.74 0.60
C PHE A 21 12.40 -1.53 -0.30
N LEU A 22 11.09 -1.42 -0.07
CA LEU A 22 10.08 -2.09 -0.89
C LEU A 22 10.12 -1.61 -2.34
N ARG A 23 10.21 -0.30 -2.55
CA ARG A 23 10.29 0.28 -3.90
C ARG A 23 11.51 -0.22 -4.66
N ASP A 24 12.67 -0.26 -4.02
CA ASP A 24 13.89 -0.76 -4.64
C ASP A 24 13.82 -2.26 -4.90
N PHE A 25 13.24 -3.04 -3.98
CA PHE A 25 13.01 -4.46 -4.19
C PHE A 25 12.11 -4.71 -5.41
N ILE A 26 10.96 -4.04 -5.49
CA ILE A 26 10.02 -4.12 -6.63
C ILE A 26 10.74 -3.75 -7.93
N ARG A 27 11.52 -2.68 -7.94
CA ARG A 27 12.30 -2.25 -9.10
C ARG A 27 13.31 -3.29 -9.55
N ARG A 28 14.03 -3.93 -8.62
CA ARG A 28 15.02 -4.97 -8.93
C ARG A 28 14.38 -6.22 -9.52
N VAL A 29 13.25 -6.67 -8.97
CA VAL A 29 12.60 -7.92 -9.42
C VAL A 29 11.73 -7.74 -10.67
N SER A 30 11.17 -6.55 -10.88
CA SER A 30 10.22 -6.28 -11.99
C SER A 30 10.77 -5.37 -13.10
N GLY A 31 11.97 -4.81 -12.92
CA GLY A 31 12.61 -3.88 -13.85
C GLY A 31 12.08 -2.44 -13.81
N ALA A 32 11.05 -2.15 -13.02
CA ALA A 32 10.45 -0.82 -12.92
C ALA A 32 9.79 -0.58 -11.54
N ASN A 33 9.45 0.66 -11.23
CA ASN A 33 8.65 0.97 -10.04
C ASN A 33 7.17 0.64 -10.32
N ARG A 34 6.86 -0.65 -10.43
CA ARG A 34 5.51 -1.14 -10.71
C ARG A 34 4.57 -0.75 -9.57
N ILE A 35 3.34 -0.41 -9.94
CA ILE A 35 2.23 -0.30 -8.99
C ILE A 35 2.09 -1.66 -8.30
N SER A 36 1.96 -1.65 -6.98
CA SER A 36 1.91 -2.88 -6.20
C SER A 36 1.02 -2.68 -4.99
N TRP A 37 0.15 -3.67 -4.76
CA TRP A 37 -0.66 -3.75 -3.56
C TRP A 37 0.23 -3.92 -2.33
N ILE A 38 -0.08 -3.14 -1.29
CA ILE A 38 0.46 -3.29 0.06
C ILE A 38 -0.70 -3.55 1.03
N GLY A 39 -0.40 -3.82 2.29
CA GLY A 39 -1.39 -4.33 3.24
C GLY A 39 -2.42 -3.33 3.74
N GLY A 40 -2.46 -2.11 3.20
CA GLY A 40 -3.34 -1.05 3.70
C GLY A 40 -4.75 -1.21 3.16
N PHE A 41 -5.76 -1.02 4.00
CA PHE A 41 -7.16 -1.04 3.60
C PHE A 41 -8.04 -0.22 4.56
N ASP A 42 -9.21 0.19 4.11
CA ASP A 42 -10.25 0.84 4.94
C ASP A 42 -11.66 0.26 4.75
N SER A 43 -11.78 -0.89 4.08
CA SER A 43 -13.07 -1.56 3.76
C SER A 43 -13.95 -1.89 4.98
N VAL A 44 -13.41 -1.90 6.20
CA VAL A 44 -14.18 -2.10 7.43
C VAL A 44 -14.96 -0.84 7.80
N LYS A 45 -14.36 0.33 7.59
CA LYS A 45 -14.94 1.64 7.86
C LYS A 45 -14.18 2.69 7.05
N GLU A 46 -14.88 3.26 6.07
CA GLU A 46 -14.38 4.32 5.20
C GLU A 46 -13.58 5.40 5.95
N GLY A 47 -12.38 5.70 5.46
CA GLY A 47 -11.47 6.69 6.05
C GLY A 47 -10.72 6.22 7.30
N VAL A 48 -10.98 5.00 7.80
CA VAL A 48 -10.25 4.38 8.91
C VAL A 48 -9.33 3.29 8.36
N TRP A 49 -8.09 3.67 8.12
CA TRP A 49 -7.07 2.82 7.54
C TRP A 49 -6.45 1.85 8.54
N MET A 50 -6.19 0.63 8.08
CA MET A 50 -5.57 -0.46 8.83
C MET A 50 -4.52 -1.17 7.97
N TRP A 51 -3.49 -1.73 8.61
CA TRP A 51 -2.62 -2.71 7.97
C TRP A 51 -3.14 -4.13 8.19
N SER A 52 -3.06 -4.97 7.16
CA SER A 52 -3.55 -6.36 7.17
C SER A 52 -2.82 -7.28 8.15
N ASP A 53 -1.64 -6.88 8.63
CA ASP A 53 -0.88 -7.60 9.65
C ASP A 53 -1.25 -7.22 11.09
N GLY A 54 -2.17 -6.26 11.27
CA GLY A 54 -2.61 -5.79 12.58
C GLY A 54 -1.72 -4.73 13.23
N SER A 55 -0.65 -4.30 12.56
CA SER A 55 0.17 -3.17 12.99
C SER A 55 -0.59 -1.84 12.90
N ILE A 56 -0.09 -0.81 13.59
CA ILE A 56 -0.72 0.52 13.58
C ILE A 56 -0.53 1.16 12.21
N PHE A 57 -1.61 1.72 11.64
CA PHE A 57 -1.52 2.52 10.44
C PHE A 57 -0.95 3.92 10.75
N ASP A 58 0.37 4.05 10.69
CA ASP A 58 1.14 5.23 11.10
C ASP A 58 1.95 5.89 9.97
N TYR A 59 2.04 5.25 8.81
CA TYR A 59 2.69 5.80 7.63
C TYR A 59 1.72 6.01 6.47
N LYS A 60 1.81 7.19 5.85
CA LYS A 60 1.07 7.51 4.63
C LYS A 60 1.87 8.45 3.73
N GLN A 61 1.81 8.18 2.44
CA GLN A 61 2.45 8.94 1.37
C GLN A 61 1.47 9.09 0.20
N TRP A 62 0.28 9.60 0.48
CA TRP A 62 -0.79 9.75 -0.51
C TRP A 62 -0.34 10.54 -1.74
N ALA A 63 -0.78 10.10 -2.92
CA ALA A 63 -0.75 10.91 -4.12
C ALA A 63 -1.66 12.13 -3.93
N ALA A 64 -1.41 13.19 -4.73
CA ALA A 64 -2.22 14.39 -4.64
C ALA A 64 -3.70 14.07 -4.92
N GLY A 65 -4.57 14.41 -3.96
CA GLY A 65 -6.01 14.13 -4.04
C GLY A 65 -6.44 12.82 -3.38
N GLU A 66 -5.51 11.99 -2.90
CA GLU A 66 -5.84 10.72 -2.24
C GLU A 66 -5.88 10.78 -0.71
N PRO A 67 -6.63 9.88 -0.06
CA PRO A 67 -7.59 8.94 -0.66
C PRO A 67 -8.90 9.64 -1.08
N ASN A 68 -9.40 9.35 -2.29
CA ASN A 68 -10.64 9.96 -2.80
C ASN A 68 -11.85 9.01 -2.84
N ASN A 69 -11.64 7.70 -2.74
CA ASN A 69 -12.66 6.67 -2.85
C ASN A 69 -13.58 6.86 -4.06
N LEU A 70 -12.99 6.86 -5.25
CA LEU A 70 -13.68 7.15 -6.50
C LEU A 70 -14.83 6.16 -6.72
N GLY A 71 -16.05 6.68 -6.80
CA GLY A 71 -17.25 5.86 -6.98
C GLY A 71 -17.66 5.04 -5.74
N GLY A 72 -17.00 5.21 -4.60
CA GLY A 72 -17.33 4.52 -3.36
C GLY A 72 -16.93 3.04 -3.35
N VAL A 73 -15.92 2.65 -4.13
CA VAL A 73 -15.52 1.24 -4.33
C VAL A 73 -14.03 0.99 -4.15
N GLU A 74 -13.23 2.02 -3.85
CA GLU A 74 -11.79 1.89 -3.68
C GLU A 74 -11.49 1.73 -2.19
N HIS A 75 -10.83 0.65 -1.80
CA HIS A 75 -10.66 0.29 -0.39
C HIS A 75 -9.32 -0.34 -0.03
N CYS A 76 -8.43 -0.48 -1.02
CA CYS A 76 -7.15 -1.16 -0.89
C CYS A 76 -6.00 -0.20 -1.24
N LEU A 77 -4.85 -0.38 -0.61
CA LEU A 77 -3.70 0.51 -0.77
C LEU A 77 -2.71 -0.01 -1.81
N GLU A 78 -2.40 0.84 -2.78
CA GLU A 78 -1.31 0.65 -3.71
C GLU A 78 -0.14 1.59 -3.38
N MET A 79 1.09 1.11 -3.61
CA MET A 79 2.28 1.95 -3.66
C MET A 79 2.78 2.11 -5.09
N ASN A 80 3.68 3.07 -5.29
CA ASN A 80 4.30 3.38 -6.58
C ASN A 80 3.32 3.87 -7.65
N TYR A 81 2.25 4.55 -7.24
CA TYR A 81 1.24 5.05 -8.18
C TYR A 81 1.89 5.96 -9.23
N LEU A 82 1.62 5.69 -10.51
CA LEU A 82 2.28 6.33 -11.67
C LEU A 82 3.83 6.25 -11.65
N GLY A 83 4.39 5.23 -10.99
CA GLY A 83 5.84 5.01 -10.86
C GLY A 83 6.56 5.94 -9.86
N LYS A 84 5.80 6.80 -9.16
CA LYS A 84 6.33 7.79 -8.21
C LYS A 84 6.29 7.26 -6.78
N LYS A 85 7.05 7.85 -5.86
CA LYS A 85 7.00 7.52 -4.42
C LYS A 85 5.71 8.06 -3.80
N GLN A 86 4.58 7.44 -4.12
CA GLN A 86 3.26 7.86 -3.67
C GLN A 86 2.28 6.68 -3.65
N GLN A 87 1.27 6.78 -2.79
CA GLN A 87 0.24 5.80 -2.52
C GLN A 87 -1.10 6.22 -3.13
N HIS A 88 -1.89 5.25 -3.55
CA HIS A 88 -3.22 5.46 -4.13
C HIS A 88 -4.18 4.41 -3.58
N ILE A 89 -5.42 4.82 -3.35
CA ILE A 89 -6.51 3.90 -2.99
C ILE A 89 -7.10 3.33 -4.27
N ASN A 90 -7.39 2.02 -4.31
CA ASN A 90 -8.01 1.33 -5.45
C ASN A 90 -8.95 0.23 -4.93
#